data_AF-A0A2V6CT81-F1
#
_entry.id   AF-A0A2V6CT81-F1
#
_cell.length_a   1.000
_cell.length_b   1.000
_cell.length_c   1.000
_cell.angle_alpha   90.00
_cell.angle_beta   90.00
_cell.angle_gamma   90.00
#
_symmetry.space_group_name_H-M   'P 1'
#
loop_
_entity.id
_entity.type
_entity.pdbx_description
1 polymer ?
#
loop_
_entity_poly.entity_id
_entity_poly.type
_entity_poly.pdbx_seq_one_letter_code
_entity_poly.pdbx_strand_id
1 'polypeptide(L)'
;RPGGVIEVFSRTGLYIIGFKVHRMSVSQAEEFYGPVLPVLQEKLGSEKGRDAWEDIVEFMSGGRPSQIAPAQKSEPGTEKCIAIVYQGENAVQKIREVLGPTDPSKAPPGSIRKEFGQNIMINAAHASDSIENARREMNIVRVDDNNFKPLIEKFYRQK
;
A
#
# COMPACT_ATOMS: atom_id res chain seq x y z
N ARG A 1 13.98 1.94 0.45
CA ARG A 1 14.22 3.41 0.51
C ARG A 1 13.24 4.07 -0.46
N PRO A 2 12.31 4.93 -0.01
CA PRO A 2 11.22 5.43 -0.84
C PRO A 2 11.69 6.22 -2.08
N GLY A 3 12.81 6.95 -1.98
CA GLY A 3 13.37 7.68 -3.12
C GLY A 3 13.74 6.81 -4.33
N GLY A 4 14.28 5.59 -4.10
CA GLY A 4 14.60 4.67 -5.20
C GLY A 4 13.36 4.18 -5.94
N VAL A 5 12.28 3.92 -5.21
CA VAL A 5 11.00 3.50 -5.81
C VAL A 5 10.39 4.63 -6.65
N ILE A 6 10.40 5.85 -6.14
CA ILE A 6 9.90 7.04 -6.87
C ILE A 6 10.74 7.28 -8.14
N GLU A 7 12.06 7.09 -8.07
CA GLU A 7 12.95 7.23 -9.21
C GLU A 7 12.63 6.22 -10.33
N VAL A 8 12.28 4.97 -9.99
CA VAL A 8 11.87 4.01 -11.02
C VAL A 8 10.53 4.43 -11.66
N PHE A 9 9.57 4.95 -10.87
CA PHE A 9 8.30 5.44 -11.40
C PHE A 9 8.44 6.67 -12.30
N SER A 10 9.45 7.52 -12.11
CA SER A 10 9.66 8.71 -12.94
C SER A 10 9.82 8.37 -14.43
N ARG A 11 10.28 7.15 -14.73
CA ARG A 11 10.46 6.62 -16.10
C ARG A 11 9.15 6.36 -16.85
N THR A 12 8.01 6.34 -16.15
CA THR A 12 6.69 6.05 -16.75
C THR A 12 6.12 7.21 -17.55
N GLY A 13 6.65 8.43 -17.37
CA GLY A 13 6.06 9.66 -17.91
C GLY A 13 4.75 10.07 -17.21
N LEU A 14 4.43 9.46 -16.07
CA LEU A 14 3.30 9.85 -15.23
C LEU A 14 3.68 10.99 -14.30
N TYR A 15 2.70 11.79 -13.90
CA TYR A 15 2.89 12.93 -13.01
C TYR A 15 2.28 12.63 -11.64
N ILE A 16 2.96 13.05 -10.57
CA ILE A 16 2.43 12.93 -9.22
C ILE A 16 1.40 14.05 -9.00
N ILE A 17 0.18 13.68 -8.63
CA ILE A 17 -0.90 14.62 -8.31
C ILE A 17 -1.33 14.55 -6.84
N GLY A 18 -0.86 13.55 -6.10
CA GLY A 18 -1.16 13.37 -4.69
C GLY A 18 -0.02 12.70 -3.96
N PHE A 19 0.21 13.14 -2.72
CA PHE A 19 1.22 12.57 -1.84
C PHE A 19 0.74 12.67 -0.40
N LYS A 20 0.78 11.57 0.33
CA LYS A 20 0.38 11.52 1.75
C LYS A 20 1.27 10.54 2.51
N VAL A 21 1.77 10.99 3.66
CA VAL A 21 2.36 10.06 4.63
C VAL A 21 1.24 9.56 5.51
N HIS A 22 1.00 8.26 5.51
CA HIS A 22 -0.19 7.68 6.10
C HIS A 22 0.14 6.59 7.12
N ARG A 23 -0.76 6.41 8.08
CA ARG A 23 -0.76 5.32 9.05
C ARG A 23 -2.15 4.73 9.04
N MET A 24 -2.32 3.63 8.33
CA MET A 24 -3.63 3.01 8.20
C MET A 24 -4.09 2.50 9.56
N SER A 25 -5.30 2.87 9.96
CA SER A 25 -5.96 2.17 11.06
C SER A 25 -6.24 0.72 10.66
N VAL A 26 -6.48 -0.14 11.64
CA VAL A 26 -6.87 -1.54 11.38
C VAL A 26 -8.14 -1.57 10.52
N SER A 27 -9.14 -0.76 10.86
CA SER A 27 -10.39 -0.66 10.09
C SER A 27 -10.17 -0.25 8.63
N GLN A 28 -9.31 0.73 8.36
CA GLN A 28 -8.95 1.10 6.99
C GLN A 28 -8.22 -0.02 6.26
N ALA A 29 -7.31 -0.74 6.92
CA ALA A 29 -6.59 -1.85 6.30
C ALA A 29 -7.52 -3.05 6.03
N GLU A 30 -8.46 -3.35 6.93
CA GLU A 30 -9.51 -4.35 6.70
C GLU A 30 -10.36 -4.00 5.48
N GLU A 31 -10.76 -2.74 5.31
CA GLU A 31 -11.52 -2.28 4.14
C GLU A 31 -10.66 -2.31 2.85
N PHE A 32 -9.40 -1.90 2.95
CA PHE A 32 -8.48 -1.82 1.82
C PHE A 32 -8.17 -3.22 1.26
N TYR A 33 -7.81 -4.16 2.12
CA TYR A 33 -7.43 -5.53 1.78
C TYR A 33 -8.60 -6.53 1.85
N GLY A 34 -9.80 -6.10 2.22
CA GLY A 34 -11.00 -6.93 2.27
C GLY A 34 -11.23 -7.78 1.01
N PRO A 35 -11.10 -7.24 -0.22
CA PRO A 35 -11.25 -8.01 -1.45
C PRO A 35 -10.26 -9.19 -1.61
N VAL A 36 -9.15 -9.19 -0.86
CA VAL A 36 -8.12 -10.24 -0.93
C VAL A 36 -8.49 -11.46 -0.08
N LEU A 37 -9.30 -11.29 0.97
CA LEU A 37 -9.70 -12.38 1.87
C LEU A 37 -10.31 -13.60 1.15
N PRO A 38 -11.37 -13.46 0.31
CA PRO A 38 -11.96 -14.62 -0.36
C PRO A 38 -10.96 -15.34 -1.28
N VAL A 39 -10.06 -14.61 -1.94
CA VAL A 39 -9.03 -15.19 -2.81
C VAL A 39 -8.02 -16.03 -2.00
N LEU A 40 -7.67 -15.59 -0.80
CA LEU A 40 -6.77 -16.34 0.08
C LEU A 40 -7.46 -17.56 0.68
N GLN A 41 -8.73 -17.43 1.07
CA GLN A 41 -9.51 -18.57 1.59
C GLN A 41 -9.75 -19.65 0.54
N GLU A 42 -9.96 -19.27 -0.72
CA GLU A 42 -10.05 -20.23 -1.84
C GLU A 42 -8.73 -21.00 -2.03
N LYS A 43 -7.59 -20.30 -1.98
CA LYS A 43 -6.27 -20.89 -2.25
C LYS A 43 -5.67 -21.68 -1.09
N LEU A 44 -5.91 -21.24 0.14
CA LEU A 44 -5.24 -21.76 1.34
C LEU A 44 -6.18 -22.51 2.28
N GLY A 45 -7.49 -22.46 2.03
CA GLY A 45 -8.54 -22.92 2.94
C GLY A 45 -9.03 -21.82 3.87
N SER A 46 -10.23 -22.00 4.46
CA SER A 46 -10.93 -20.97 5.24
C SER A 46 -10.10 -20.38 6.38
N GLU A 47 -9.52 -21.23 7.24
CA GLU A 47 -8.75 -20.80 8.41
C GLU A 47 -7.40 -20.18 8.01
N LYS A 48 -6.58 -20.91 7.24
CA LYS A 48 -5.26 -20.42 6.81
C LYS A 48 -5.36 -19.17 5.93
N GLY A 49 -6.38 -19.08 5.09
CA GLY A 49 -6.63 -17.88 4.28
C GLY A 49 -7.02 -16.68 5.12
N ARG A 50 -7.81 -16.88 6.20
CA ARG A 50 -8.12 -15.84 7.18
C ARG A 50 -6.86 -15.40 7.92
N ASP A 51 -6.04 -16.33 8.39
CA ASP A 51 -4.79 -16.00 9.09
C ASP A 51 -3.84 -15.21 8.20
N ALA A 52 -3.63 -15.64 6.95
CA ALA A 52 -2.78 -14.94 6.00
C ALA A 52 -3.31 -13.51 5.68
N TRP A 53 -4.64 -13.34 5.64
CA TRP A 53 -5.24 -12.02 5.48
C TRP A 53 -5.03 -11.14 6.71
N GLU A 54 -5.17 -11.70 7.91
CA GLU A 54 -4.88 -10.97 9.15
C GLU A 54 -3.41 -10.54 9.23
N ASP A 55 -2.48 -11.38 8.78
CA ASP A 55 -1.05 -11.03 8.71
C ASP A 55 -0.80 -9.84 7.78
N ILE A 56 -1.52 -9.74 6.65
CA ILE A 56 -1.44 -8.57 5.75
C ILE A 56 -1.93 -7.31 6.45
N VAL A 57 -3.09 -7.39 7.11
CA VAL A 57 -3.67 -6.24 7.82
C VAL A 57 -2.77 -5.81 8.98
N GLU A 58 -2.23 -6.77 9.73
CA GLU A 58 -1.27 -6.54 10.81
C GLU A 58 0.00 -5.89 10.29
N PHE A 59 0.57 -6.39 9.19
CA PHE A 59 1.76 -5.79 8.59
C PHE A 59 1.54 -4.34 8.12
N MET A 60 0.36 -4.04 7.60
CA MET A 60 0.06 -2.72 7.02
C MET A 60 -0.42 -1.67 8.02
N SER A 61 -1.02 -2.10 9.14
CA SER A 61 -1.58 -1.22 10.17
C SER A 61 -0.84 -1.28 11.50
N GLY A 62 -0.12 -2.37 11.77
CA GLY A 62 0.54 -2.67 13.04
C GLY A 62 -0.35 -3.36 14.08
N GLY A 63 -1.57 -3.75 13.71
CA GLY A 63 -2.50 -4.42 14.62
C GLY A 63 -3.24 -5.57 13.94
N ARG A 64 -3.24 -6.74 14.59
CA ARG A 64 -3.98 -7.90 14.10
C ARG A 64 -5.49 -7.71 14.31
N PRO A 65 -6.35 -7.84 13.28
CA PRO A 65 -7.78 -7.61 13.40
C PRO A 65 -8.50 -8.36 14.50
N SER A 66 -8.07 -9.59 14.79
CA SER A 66 -8.63 -10.47 15.84
C SER A 66 -8.19 -10.11 17.26
N GLN A 67 -7.11 -9.32 17.40
CA GLN A 67 -6.52 -8.95 18.70
C GLN A 67 -6.81 -7.50 19.10
N ILE A 68 -7.37 -6.70 18.20
CA ILE A 68 -7.67 -5.29 18.44
C ILE A 68 -9.15 -5.10 18.78
N ALA A 69 -9.42 -4.44 19.89
CA ALA A 69 -10.79 -4.16 20.32
C ALA A 69 -11.52 -3.30 19.27
N PRO A 70 -12.82 -3.53 19.01
CA PRO A 70 -13.56 -2.81 17.96
C PRO A 70 -13.45 -1.27 18.06
N ALA A 71 -13.46 -0.73 19.28
CA ALA A 71 -13.34 0.71 19.51
C ALA A 71 -11.97 1.29 19.09
N GLN A 72 -10.90 0.48 19.15
CA GLN A 72 -9.53 0.90 18.83
C GLN A 72 -9.20 0.74 17.34
N LYS A 73 -10.01 -0.02 16.58
CA LYS A 73 -9.74 -0.30 15.17
C LYS A 73 -9.71 0.95 14.27
N SER A 74 -10.31 2.05 14.70
CA SER A 74 -10.33 3.32 13.96
C SER A 74 -9.21 4.28 14.37
N GLU A 75 -8.43 3.94 15.40
CA GLU A 75 -7.27 4.74 15.78
C GLU A 75 -6.16 4.62 14.71
N PRO A 76 -5.35 5.67 14.49
CA PRO A 76 -4.23 5.58 13.56
C PRO A 76 -3.29 4.42 13.92
N GLY A 77 -2.95 3.60 12.93
CA GLY A 77 -2.02 2.49 13.12
C GLY A 77 -0.60 2.93 13.48
N THR A 78 0.26 1.97 13.80
CA THR A 78 1.67 2.23 14.13
C THR A 78 2.54 2.33 12.88
N GLU A 79 2.23 1.49 11.89
CA GLU A 79 3.02 1.35 10.66
C GLU A 79 2.81 2.52 9.70
N LYS A 80 3.91 3.06 9.22
CA LYS A 80 3.93 4.22 8.33
C LYS A 80 4.11 3.77 6.88
N CYS A 81 3.25 4.25 6.01
CA CYS A 81 3.38 4.13 4.57
C CYS A 81 3.36 5.50 3.88
N ILE A 82 3.66 5.50 2.58
CA ILE A 82 3.52 6.66 1.71
C ILE A 82 2.52 6.27 0.63
N ALA A 83 1.44 7.03 0.53
CA ALA A 83 0.51 6.94 -0.59
C ALA A 83 0.87 8.01 -1.63
N ILE A 84 1.05 7.58 -2.88
CA ILE A 84 1.37 8.47 -4.00
C ILE A 84 0.34 8.23 -5.09
N VAL A 85 -0.26 9.31 -5.59
CA VAL A 85 -1.23 9.25 -6.69
C VAL A 85 -0.56 9.77 -7.94
N TYR A 86 -0.55 8.92 -8.97
CA TYR A 86 -0.02 9.23 -10.29
C TYR A 86 -1.16 9.43 -11.29
N GLN A 87 -1.00 10.41 -12.18
CA GLN A 87 -1.92 10.70 -13.27
C GLN A 87 -1.20 10.63 -14.63
N GLY A 88 -1.91 10.10 -15.62
CA GLY A 88 -1.50 10.08 -17.02
C GLY A 88 -2.22 8.97 -17.79
N GLU A 89 -1.98 8.89 -19.08
CA GLU A 89 -2.53 7.83 -19.92
C GLU A 89 -2.02 6.45 -19.46
N ASN A 90 -2.95 5.51 -19.35
CA ASN A 90 -2.70 4.13 -18.93
C ASN A 90 -1.96 4.01 -17.59
N ALA A 91 -2.19 4.95 -16.65
CA ALA A 91 -1.45 5.04 -15.39
C ALA A 91 -1.45 3.72 -14.59
N VAL A 92 -2.61 3.09 -14.39
CA VAL A 92 -2.73 1.82 -13.65
C VAL A 92 -1.86 0.73 -14.28
N GLN A 93 -1.96 0.57 -15.61
CA GLN A 93 -1.18 -0.43 -16.33
C GLN A 93 0.33 -0.15 -16.22
N LYS A 94 0.77 1.07 -16.55
CA LYS A 94 2.18 1.48 -16.52
C LYS A 94 2.81 1.28 -15.14
N ILE A 95 2.08 1.64 -14.08
CA ILE A 95 2.53 1.42 -12.71
C ILE A 95 2.75 -0.08 -12.46
N ARG A 96 1.78 -0.93 -12.80
CA ARG A 96 1.88 -2.38 -12.57
C ARG A 96 3.01 -3.04 -13.36
N GLU A 97 3.23 -2.60 -14.60
CA GLU A 97 4.35 -3.05 -15.43
C GLU A 97 5.70 -2.74 -14.76
N VAL A 98 5.85 -1.52 -14.23
CA VAL A 98 7.06 -1.10 -13.52
C VAL A 98 7.22 -1.78 -12.15
N LEU A 99 6.12 -2.08 -11.45
CA LEU A 99 6.19 -2.87 -10.21
C LEU A 99 6.71 -4.28 -10.48
N GLY A 100 6.23 -4.92 -11.55
CA GLY A 100 6.41 -6.33 -11.81
C GLY A 100 5.46 -7.24 -11.00
N PRO A 101 5.51 -8.57 -11.22
CA PRO A 101 4.70 -9.56 -10.52
C PRO A 101 4.81 -9.49 -8.98
N THR A 102 3.76 -9.89 -8.27
CA THR A 102 3.68 -9.82 -6.79
C THR A 102 4.81 -10.56 -6.08
N ASP A 103 5.32 -11.63 -6.67
CA ASP A 103 6.48 -12.39 -6.19
C ASP A 103 7.78 -11.79 -6.76
N PRO A 104 8.64 -11.17 -5.93
CA PRO A 104 9.92 -10.61 -6.34
C PRO A 104 10.83 -11.59 -7.09
N SER A 105 10.77 -12.89 -6.78
CA SER A 105 11.64 -13.89 -7.42
C SER A 105 11.34 -14.03 -8.91
N LYS A 106 10.06 -13.83 -9.29
CA LYS A 106 9.54 -13.92 -10.66
C LYS A 106 9.57 -12.58 -11.40
N ALA A 107 9.96 -11.51 -10.72
CA ALA A 107 9.96 -10.17 -11.30
C ALA A 107 11.19 -9.94 -12.20
N PRO A 108 11.02 -9.26 -13.35
CA PRO A 108 12.12 -9.01 -14.27
C PRO A 108 13.14 -8.02 -13.65
N PRO A 109 14.43 -8.11 -14.01
CA PRO A 109 15.42 -7.09 -13.66
C PRO A 109 14.94 -5.68 -14.04
N GLY A 110 15.18 -4.70 -13.18
CA GLY A 110 14.72 -3.32 -13.40
C GLY A 110 13.31 -3.01 -12.85
N SER A 111 12.54 -4.02 -12.45
CA SER A 111 11.25 -3.80 -11.78
C SER A 111 11.43 -3.48 -10.29
N ILE A 112 10.50 -2.71 -9.73
CA ILE A 112 10.55 -2.31 -8.31
C ILE A 112 10.60 -3.53 -7.39
N ARG A 113 9.78 -4.56 -7.67
CA ARG A 113 9.74 -5.75 -6.83
C ARG A 113 11.02 -6.56 -6.90
N LYS A 114 11.69 -6.60 -8.06
CA LYS A 114 12.98 -7.28 -8.19
C LYS A 114 14.10 -6.56 -7.45
N GLU A 115 14.11 -5.23 -7.50
CA GLU A 115 15.18 -4.41 -6.91
C GLU A 115 15.02 -4.19 -5.40
N PHE A 116 13.78 -4.08 -4.92
CA PHE A 116 13.50 -3.65 -3.55
C PHE A 116 12.66 -4.65 -2.73
N GLY A 117 12.05 -5.65 -3.37
CA GLY A 117 11.25 -6.67 -2.70
C GLY A 117 12.11 -7.77 -2.09
N GLN A 118 11.69 -8.31 -0.95
CA GLN A 118 12.35 -9.42 -0.26
C GLN A 118 11.61 -10.74 -0.46
N ASN A 119 10.28 -10.71 -0.33
CA ASN A 119 9.39 -11.86 -0.50
C ASN A 119 7.98 -11.39 -0.86
N ILE A 120 7.00 -12.31 -0.89
CA ILE A 120 5.61 -12.01 -1.28
C ILE A 120 4.93 -11.02 -0.32
N MET A 121 5.22 -11.11 0.99
CA MET A 121 4.68 -10.19 2.01
C MET A 121 5.38 -8.83 1.98
N ILE A 122 6.71 -8.83 1.89
CA ILE A 122 7.55 -7.62 1.85
C ILE A 122 7.99 -7.38 0.40
N ASN A 123 7.03 -7.04 -0.46
CA ASN A 123 7.23 -6.87 -1.90
C ASN A 123 7.45 -5.41 -2.33
N ALA A 124 7.96 -4.57 -1.42
CA ALA A 124 8.29 -3.16 -1.62
C ALA A 124 7.13 -2.18 -1.90
N ALA A 125 6.15 -2.53 -2.74
CA ALA A 125 5.06 -1.61 -3.12
C ALA A 125 3.75 -2.34 -3.48
N HIS A 126 2.65 -1.69 -3.07
CA HIS A 126 1.29 -1.95 -3.53
C HIS A 126 0.93 -1.03 -4.71
N ALA A 127 0.12 -1.54 -5.63
CA ALA A 127 -0.52 -0.74 -6.67
C ALA A 127 -1.89 -1.33 -7.01
N SER A 128 -2.86 -0.45 -7.28
CA SER A 128 -4.20 -0.83 -7.73
C SER A 128 -4.14 -1.65 -9.02
N ASP A 129 -5.15 -2.49 -9.25
CA ASP A 129 -5.27 -3.37 -10.41
C ASP A 129 -6.28 -2.88 -11.47
N SER A 130 -7.16 -1.94 -11.10
CA SER A 130 -8.13 -1.30 -11.99
C SER A 130 -8.34 0.18 -11.63
N ILE A 131 -9.02 0.92 -12.50
CA ILE A 131 -9.38 2.33 -12.26
C ILE A 131 -10.38 2.43 -11.10
N GLU A 132 -11.33 1.49 -11.05
CA GLU A 132 -12.34 1.39 -10.00
C GLU A 132 -11.68 1.16 -8.64
N ASN A 133 -10.73 0.23 -8.58
CA ASN A 133 -9.97 -0.03 -7.35
C ASN A 133 -9.07 1.14 -6.98
N ALA A 134 -8.44 1.81 -7.95
CA ALA A 134 -7.67 3.03 -7.67
C ALA A 134 -8.54 4.10 -6.99
N ARG A 135 -9.76 4.35 -7.49
CA ARG A 135 -10.71 5.31 -6.87
C ARG A 135 -11.12 4.88 -5.47
N ARG A 136 -11.47 3.61 -5.27
CA ARG A 136 -11.83 3.05 -3.97
C ARG A 136 -10.69 3.20 -2.96
N GLU A 137 -9.48 2.78 -3.34
CA GLU A 137 -8.28 2.83 -2.52
C GLU A 137 -7.90 4.27 -2.14
N MET A 138 -8.00 5.22 -3.07
CA MET A 138 -7.80 6.64 -2.81
C MET A 138 -8.78 7.19 -1.76
N ASN A 139 -10.06 6.80 -1.83
CA ASN A 139 -11.08 7.22 -0.87
C ASN A 139 -10.80 6.66 0.54
N ILE A 140 -10.38 5.40 0.64
CA ILE A 140 -10.05 4.76 1.94
C ILE A 140 -8.86 5.45 2.60
N VAL A 141 -7.81 5.74 1.82
CA VAL A 141 -6.61 6.43 2.30
C VAL A 141 -6.86 7.92 2.53
N ARG A 142 -7.92 8.48 1.94
CA ARG A 142 -8.25 9.92 1.93
C ARG A 142 -7.08 10.74 1.43
N VAL A 143 -6.62 10.43 0.22
CA VAL A 143 -5.41 11.05 -0.37
C VAL A 143 -5.55 12.57 -0.56
N ASP A 144 -6.78 13.10 -0.62
CA ASP A 144 -7.06 14.53 -0.67
C ASP A 144 -6.66 15.27 0.62
N ASP A 145 -6.60 14.57 1.76
CA ASP A 145 -6.11 15.09 3.03
C ASP A 145 -4.57 15.11 3.07
N ASN A 146 -3.94 15.87 2.16
CA ASN A 146 -2.49 15.99 2.08
C ASN A 146 -1.90 16.63 3.36
N ASN A 147 -1.12 15.86 4.11
CA ASN A 147 -0.53 16.27 5.38
C ASN A 147 0.96 16.65 5.29
N PHE A 148 1.48 16.87 4.08
CA PHE A 148 2.92 17.04 3.86
C PHE A 148 3.48 18.33 4.48
N LYS A 149 2.78 19.46 4.33
CA LYS A 149 3.21 20.74 4.92
C LYS A 149 3.31 20.68 6.45
N PRO A 150 2.26 20.26 7.19
CA PRO A 150 2.36 20.07 8.64
C PRO A 150 3.50 19.13 9.08
N LEU A 151 3.77 18.07 8.31
CA LEU A 151 4.87 17.14 8.60
C LEU A 151 6.25 17.79 8.46
N ILE A 152 6.46 18.55 7.38
CA ILE A 152 7.70 19.31 7.16
C ILE A 152 7.92 20.29 8.31
N GLU A 153 6.90 21.10 8.61
CA GLU A 153 6.99 22.10 9.67
C GLU A 153 7.29 21.47 11.03
N LYS A 154 6.68 20.32 11.34
CA LYS A 154 6.96 19.59 12.58
C LYS A 154 8.41 19.07 12.61
N PHE A 155 8.91 18.52 11.52
CA PHE A 155 10.27 18.01 11.43
C PHE A 155 11.32 19.10 11.65
N TYR A 156 11.15 20.27 11.01
CA TYR A 156 12.09 21.37 11.14
C TYR A 156 11.94 22.16 12.44
N ARG A 157 10.77 22.18 13.08
CA ARG A 157 10.61 22.74 14.44
C ARG A 157 11.23 21.89 15.55
N GLN A 158 11.45 20.61 15.29
CA GLN A 158 12.05 19.67 16.24
C GLN A 158 13.58 19.58 16.09
N LYS A 159 14.18 20.36 15.19
CA LYS A 159 15.62 20.54 15.03
C LYS A 159 16.01 21.95 15.45
#